data_AF-A0A935RYN5-F1
#
_entry.id   AF-A0A935RYN5-F1
#
_cell.length_a   1.000
_cell.length_b   1.000
_cell.length_c   1.000
_cell.angle_alpha   90.00
_cell.angle_beta   90.00
_cell.angle_gamma   90.00
#
_symmetry.space_group_name_H-M   'P 1'
#
loop_
_entity.id
_entity.type
_entity.pdbx_description
1 polymer ?
#
loop_
_entity_poly.entity_id
_entity_poly.type
_entity_poly.pdbx_seq_one_letter_code
_entity_poly.pdbx_strand_id
1 'polypeptide(L)'
;MRRYNLLVFLTLMTVAAQAQFINLGATVTIQSGATLRVETNIENNGTGTITNNGTIEVSGNFTNAGTATLTPGAGLVKFIGSANTTLDTGGDALFNVEMAKTSNATVALSTPATVAGNLSFTGEGSKILLGANDLTLASSTVVSAIPEHSTRGYVVTGSTGRLVRTNLGATEFTFPVGFNETTYNPITVAENGTIDNIGVRVLERAYENGVSGTHIASEVVDASWVISETNAGNSNLTITPQWLLADEMPSFTRADCGVSKYIGPNYDLILAGMGAATGSGTVADLYKRVRVGVTPGTFVVGDDKVMDYVAVSPKAFLGGPSFASGTMGDQLRVANLIPTTQPYTSAPYSFSNVGRGGGESVTNVGVFNQSTGDGTQDDIVDWAFMELRSNVTTVVGTKSVLIQRDGDIVETDMTPVKFRGHASGNYFVSLRHRNHIGIMTLNSSALTSTPTILNFSNGTTATYGTSAQYVASGDYFMYPGDVTGDKKIRYISGGFPVTASDATAILFTGLSNSPSGQLNTYSVFDVNLDGKTRYLSGGFPVAPSDATVILFTTLNNIPSGQINQQF
;
A
#
# COMPACT_ATOMS: atom_id res chain seq x y z
N MET A 1 65.62 63.32 29.67
CA MET A 1 64.46 63.51 28.78
C MET A 1 64.79 63.03 27.38
N ARG A 2 64.21 61.90 26.95
CA ARG A 2 63.82 61.59 25.56
C ARG A 2 62.91 60.35 25.61
N ARG A 3 61.83 60.43 24.83
CA ARG A 3 60.58 59.66 24.92
C ARG A 3 60.74 58.25 24.34
N TYR A 4 60.13 57.27 24.99
CA TYR A 4 59.71 56.02 24.34
C TYR A 4 58.18 56.02 24.29
N ASN A 5 57.63 56.09 23.08
CA ASN A 5 56.22 55.89 22.82
C ASN A 5 55.97 54.38 22.81
N LEU A 6 55.25 53.86 23.81
CA LEU A 6 54.63 52.55 23.67
C LEU A 6 53.20 52.77 23.17
N LEU A 7 53.04 52.56 21.86
CA LEU A 7 51.76 52.50 21.18
C LEU A 7 51.09 51.18 21.58
N VAL A 8 50.20 51.20 22.58
CA VAL A 8 49.32 50.06 22.85
C VAL A 8 48.17 50.14 21.84
N PHE A 9 48.21 49.26 20.84
CA PHE A 9 47.07 48.95 20.00
C PHE A 9 46.00 48.31 20.90
N LEU A 10 45.02 49.10 21.35
CA LEU A 10 43.79 48.56 21.92
C LEU A 10 42.95 48.06 20.74
N THR A 11 43.15 46.79 20.35
CA THR A 11 42.19 46.10 19.51
C THR A 11 40.85 46.12 20.25
N LEU A 12 39.87 46.83 19.70
CA LEU A 12 38.47 46.68 20.08
C LEU A 12 38.05 45.23 19.78
N MET A 13 38.35 44.30 20.69
CA MET A 13 37.51 43.13 20.86
C MET A 13 36.28 43.62 21.61
N THR A 14 35.22 43.91 20.86
CA THR A 14 33.87 43.95 21.43
C THR A 14 33.56 42.54 21.94
N VAL A 15 33.96 42.22 23.17
CA VAL A 15 33.40 41.09 23.90
C VAL A 15 31.98 41.52 24.23
N ALA A 16 31.03 41.14 23.38
CA ALA A 16 29.62 41.22 23.73
C ALA A 16 29.38 40.21 24.85
N ALA A 17 29.57 40.63 26.10
CA ALA A 17 29.07 39.89 27.25
C ALA A 17 27.55 39.93 27.17
N GLN A 18 26.94 38.90 26.60
CA GLN A 18 25.50 38.78 26.59
C GLN A 18 25.06 38.29 27.97
N ALA A 19 24.14 39.02 28.61
CA ALA A 19 23.66 38.66 29.94
C ALA A 19 22.90 37.34 29.88
N GLN A 20 23.28 36.38 30.73
CA GLN A 20 22.65 35.08 30.89
C GLN A 20 21.82 35.04 32.17
N PHE A 21 20.66 34.40 32.13
CA PHE A 21 19.89 34.14 33.34
C PHE A 21 20.34 32.81 33.93
N ILE A 22 21.02 32.86 35.08
CA ILE A 22 21.50 31.67 35.79
C ILE A 22 20.94 31.70 37.21
N ASN A 23 20.12 30.71 37.55
CA ASN A 23 19.63 30.45 38.89
C ASN A 23 20.29 29.18 39.45
N LEU A 24 21.08 29.30 40.52
CA LEU A 24 21.84 28.19 41.12
C LEU A 24 21.24 27.68 42.44
N GLY A 25 20.03 28.11 42.81
CA GLY A 25 19.43 27.75 44.10
C GLY A 25 18.43 28.76 44.67
N ALA A 26 18.25 29.91 44.03
CA ALA A 26 17.28 30.92 44.47
C ALA A 26 15.86 30.58 44.01
N THR A 27 14.89 31.27 44.60
CA THR A 27 13.50 31.27 44.10
C THR A 27 13.26 32.54 43.29
N VAL A 28 12.87 32.38 42.03
CA VAL A 28 12.49 33.47 41.13
C VAL A 28 11.02 33.31 40.76
N THR A 29 10.21 34.32 41.04
CA THR A 29 8.78 34.32 40.67
C THR A 29 8.51 35.41 39.65
N ILE A 30 8.03 34.99 38.47
CA ILE A 30 7.52 35.90 37.45
C ILE A 30 6.03 36.09 37.75
N GLN A 31 5.66 37.25 38.26
CA GLN A 31 4.29 37.56 38.65
C GLN A 31 3.38 37.73 37.43
N SER A 32 2.06 37.59 37.63
CA SER A 32 1.09 37.85 36.57
C SER A 32 1.24 39.27 36.01
N GLY A 33 1.23 39.39 34.68
CA GLY A 33 1.47 40.65 33.98
C GLY A 33 2.94 41.07 33.83
N ALA A 34 3.89 40.38 34.47
CA ALA A 34 5.32 40.64 34.30
C ALA A 34 5.90 39.83 33.12
N THR A 35 6.89 40.42 32.43
CA THR A 35 7.66 39.74 31.39
C THR A 35 9.13 39.66 31.79
N LEU A 36 9.67 38.44 31.87
CA LEU A 36 11.10 38.17 31.92
C LEU A 36 11.57 37.86 30.50
N ARG A 37 12.34 38.77 29.89
CA ARG A 37 12.93 38.54 28.57
C ARG A 37 14.42 38.25 28.71
N VAL A 38 14.86 37.14 28.13
CA VAL A 38 16.24 36.67 28.16
C VAL A 38 16.70 36.44 26.71
N GLU A 39 17.63 37.26 26.24
CA GLU A 39 18.14 37.20 24.86
C GLU A 39 19.18 36.09 24.64
N THR A 40 19.54 35.39 25.72
CA THR A 40 20.47 34.26 25.73
C THR A 40 19.79 33.04 26.39
N ASN A 41 20.55 32.22 27.12
CA ASN A 41 20.05 31.03 27.78
C ASN A 41 19.42 31.37 29.14
N ILE A 42 18.40 30.58 29.50
CA ILE A 42 17.88 30.44 30.85
C ILE A 42 18.43 29.13 31.41
N GLU A 43 19.16 29.21 32.53
CA GLU A 43 19.66 28.04 33.25
C GLU A 43 19.15 28.06 34.70
N ASN A 44 18.23 27.15 35.02
CA ASN A 44 17.80 26.84 36.37
C ASN A 44 18.46 25.53 36.82
N ASN A 45 19.47 25.65 37.68
CA ASN A 45 20.34 24.57 38.12
C ASN A 45 20.34 24.47 39.66
N GLY A 46 21.03 23.45 40.18
CA GLY A 46 21.07 23.21 41.63
C GLY A 46 19.66 22.97 42.17
N THR A 47 19.31 23.57 43.30
CA THR A 47 17.95 23.55 43.88
C THR A 47 17.12 24.78 43.51
N GLY A 48 17.44 25.44 42.38
CA GLY A 48 16.78 26.66 41.96
C GLY A 48 15.30 26.45 41.66
N THR A 49 14.46 27.40 42.06
CA THR A 49 13.01 27.38 41.76
C THR A 49 12.64 28.54 40.85
N ILE A 50 11.95 28.26 39.74
CA ILE A 50 11.27 29.26 38.92
C ILE A 50 9.76 29.04 39.04
N THR A 51 9.02 30.06 39.46
CA THR A 51 7.55 30.06 39.43
C THR A 51 7.08 31.03 38.35
N ASN A 52 6.38 30.52 37.34
CA ASN A 52 5.93 31.33 36.20
C ASN A 52 4.42 31.61 36.24
N ASN A 53 4.02 32.81 36.66
CA ASN A 53 2.64 33.31 36.54
C ASN A 53 2.48 34.41 35.48
N GLY A 54 3.59 34.87 34.89
CA GLY A 54 3.63 35.93 33.87
C GLY A 54 4.08 35.39 32.52
N THR A 55 5.02 36.07 31.87
CA THR A 55 5.60 35.65 30.59
C THR A 55 7.13 35.55 30.69
N ILE A 56 7.68 34.44 30.21
CA ILE A 56 9.11 34.26 29.99
C ILE A 56 9.35 34.27 28.47
N GLU A 57 10.11 35.23 27.96
CA GLU A 57 10.60 35.23 26.58
C GLU A 57 12.06 34.78 26.56
N VAL A 58 12.40 33.76 25.77
CA VAL A 58 13.76 33.22 25.70
C VAL A 58 14.22 33.08 24.24
N SER A 59 15.35 33.70 23.92
CA SER A 59 15.98 33.60 22.59
C SER A 59 16.95 32.43 22.48
N GLY A 60 17.62 32.07 23.57
CA GLY A 60 18.58 30.96 23.66
C GLY A 60 17.96 29.68 24.24
N ASN A 61 18.81 28.82 24.79
CA ASN A 61 18.39 27.54 25.37
C ASN A 61 17.62 27.75 26.68
N PHE A 62 16.65 26.89 26.95
CA PHE A 62 15.96 26.84 28.24
C PHE A 62 16.32 25.53 28.92
N THR A 63 17.02 25.63 30.05
CA THR A 63 17.41 24.48 30.87
C THR A 63 16.83 24.62 32.26
N ASN A 64 15.96 23.70 32.65
CA ASN A 64 15.63 23.39 34.03
C ASN A 64 16.25 22.04 34.36
N ALA A 65 17.39 22.03 35.04
CA ALA A 65 18.05 20.78 35.41
C ALA A 65 17.11 19.93 36.27
N GLY A 66 17.21 18.59 36.19
CA GLY A 66 16.34 17.69 36.96
C GLY A 66 16.44 17.81 38.49
N THR A 67 17.42 18.58 39.01
CA THR A 67 17.52 18.92 40.44
C THR A 67 16.79 20.21 40.82
N ALA A 68 16.42 21.01 39.82
CA ALA A 68 15.76 22.30 39.96
C ALA A 68 14.24 22.14 39.78
N THR A 69 13.48 23.16 40.17
CA THR A 69 12.00 23.13 40.11
C THR A 69 11.48 24.24 39.22
N LEU A 70 10.65 23.89 38.26
CA LEU A 70 9.84 24.81 37.47
C LEU A 70 8.37 24.61 37.86
N THR A 71 7.81 25.59 38.56
CA THR A 71 6.39 25.62 38.90
C THR A 71 5.68 26.45 37.82
N PRO A 72 4.91 25.82 36.92
CA PRO A 72 4.47 26.49 35.70
C PRO A 72 3.34 27.51 35.87
N GLY A 73 2.70 27.58 37.06
CA GLY A 73 1.60 28.51 37.32
C GLY A 73 0.56 28.50 36.19
N ALA A 74 0.06 29.68 35.82
CA ALA A 74 -0.70 29.91 34.58
C ALA A 74 0.12 30.65 33.51
N GLY A 75 1.45 30.73 33.68
CA GLY A 75 2.32 31.59 32.87
C GLY A 75 2.61 31.06 31.46
N LEU A 76 3.20 31.94 30.65
CA LEU A 76 3.62 31.68 29.27
C LEU A 76 5.14 31.53 29.21
N VAL A 77 5.63 30.54 28.46
CA VAL A 77 7.00 30.46 27.97
C VAL A 77 6.97 30.65 26.45
N LYS A 78 7.62 31.71 25.97
CA LYS A 78 7.66 32.13 24.58
C LYS A 78 9.08 31.99 24.03
N PHE A 79 9.26 31.09 23.06
CA PHE A 79 10.54 30.90 22.38
C PHE A 79 10.64 31.87 21.22
N ILE A 80 11.65 32.75 21.24
CA ILE A 80 11.83 33.84 20.26
C ILE A 80 13.19 33.77 19.56
N GLY A 81 13.39 34.62 18.55
CA GLY A 81 14.65 34.74 17.83
C GLY A 81 14.81 33.76 16.66
N SER A 82 15.93 33.88 15.95
CA SER A 82 16.20 33.15 14.71
C SER A 82 17.22 32.01 14.84
N ALA A 83 17.65 31.70 16.07
CA ALA A 83 18.62 30.63 16.34
C ALA A 83 17.90 29.36 16.83
N ASN A 84 18.41 28.22 16.39
CA ASN A 84 18.03 26.92 16.92
C ASN A 84 18.45 26.82 18.39
N THR A 85 17.58 26.24 19.20
CA THR A 85 17.73 26.19 20.67
C THR A 85 17.31 24.84 21.22
N THR A 86 17.66 24.57 22.46
CA THR A 86 17.23 23.38 23.19
C THR A 86 16.28 23.71 24.34
N LEU A 87 15.44 22.74 24.69
CA LEU A 87 14.55 22.76 25.85
C LEU A 87 14.80 21.52 26.71
N ASP A 88 15.21 21.75 27.95
CA ASP A 88 15.20 20.78 29.03
C ASP A 88 14.27 21.30 30.13
N THR A 89 13.23 20.53 30.46
CA THR A 89 12.28 20.90 31.52
C THR A 89 12.58 20.23 32.86
N GLY A 90 13.57 19.34 32.93
CA GLY A 90 13.87 18.57 34.13
C GLY A 90 12.74 17.62 34.55
N GLY A 91 11.75 17.41 33.67
CA GLY A 91 10.53 16.63 33.95
C GLY A 91 9.34 17.48 34.41
N ASP A 92 9.53 18.77 34.72
CA ASP A 92 8.44 19.66 35.09
C ASP A 92 7.60 20.08 33.88
N ALA A 93 6.32 20.38 34.11
CA ALA A 93 5.45 20.86 33.04
C ALA A 93 5.69 22.34 32.73
N LEU A 94 5.43 22.73 31.48
CA LEU A 94 5.15 24.10 31.07
C LEU A 94 3.63 24.29 31.01
N PHE A 95 3.10 25.47 31.39
CA PHE A 95 1.67 25.72 31.23
C PHE A 95 1.35 26.15 29.81
N ASN A 96 1.55 27.43 29.46
CA ASN A 96 1.39 27.90 28.08
C ASN A 96 2.76 27.95 27.37
N VAL A 97 2.81 27.52 26.12
CA VAL A 97 3.99 27.58 25.25
C VAL A 97 3.65 28.26 23.94
N GLU A 98 4.44 29.28 23.59
CA GLU A 98 4.36 29.96 22.29
C GLU A 98 5.67 29.79 21.53
N MET A 99 5.58 29.17 20.36
CA MET A 99 6.66 29.05 19.39
C MET A 99 6.64 30.28 18.48
N ALA A 100 7.43 31.29 18.83
CA ALA A 100 7.56 32.57 18.14
C ALA A 100 8.96 32.75 17.52
N LYS A 101 9.63 31.64 17.22
CA LYS A 101 10.90 31.60 16.49
C LYS A 101 10.72 32.11 15.06
N THR A 102 11.76 32.73 14.50
CA THR A 102 11.75 33.23 13.12
C THR A 102 12.74 32.44 12.26
N SER A 103 12.68 32.64 10.94
CA SER A 103 13.63 32.02 9.99
C SER A 103 13.67 30.49 10.04
N ASN A 104 12.52 29.85 10.28
CA ASN A 104 12.38 28.40 10.45
C ASN A 104 13.17 27.82 11.64
N ALA A 105 13.55 28.64 12.62
CA ALA A 105 14.35 28.17 13.74
C ALA A 105 13.56 27.22 14.67
N THR A 106 14.32 26.34 15.32
CA THR A 106 13.77 25.18 16.04
C THR A 106 14.03 25.22 17.55
N VAL A 107 13.19 24.50 18.30
CA VAL A 107 13.43 24.14 19.71
C VAL A 107 13.51 22.62 19.80
N ALA A 108 14.69 22.08 20.05
CA ALA A 108 14.90 20.64 20.22
C ALA A 108 14.73 20.24 21.68
N LEU A 109 13.96 19.18 21.94
CA LEU A 109 13.81 18.61 23.27
C LEU A 109 15.07 17.83 23.65
N SER A 110 15.72 18.24 24.74
CA SER A 110 16.82 17.49 25.37
C SER A 110 16.30 16.42 26.31
N THR A 111 15.11 16.63 26.90
CA THR A 111 14.40 15.72 27.80
C THR A 111 12.92 15.69 27.45
N PRO A 112 12.14 14.68 27.90
CA PRO A 112 10.69 14.69 27.76
C PRO A 112 10.09 15.97 28.38
N ALA A 113 9.04 16.50 27.76
CA ALA A 113 8.40 17.75 28.20
C ALA A 113 6.88 17.59 28.23
N THR A 114 6.23 18.36 29.11
CA THR A 114 4.76 18.41 29.21
C THR A 114 4.26 19.83 29.01
N VAL A 115 3.19 20.01 28.24
CA VAL A 115 2.44 21.27 28.11
C VAL A 115 1.04 21.06 28.67
N ALA A 116 0.68 21.81 29.71
CA ALA A 116 -0.58 21.66 30.43
C ALA A 116 -1.69 22.63 29.96
N GLY A 117 -1.29 23.80 29.45
CA GLY A 117 -2.13 24.84 28.88
C GLY A 117 -2.06 24.83 27.36
N ASN A 118 -1.91 25.99 26.73
CA ASN A 118 -1.92 26.15 25.28
C ASN A 118 -0.55 25.88 24.65
N LEU A 119 -0.55 25.31 23.44
CA LEU A 119 0.60 25.29 22.53
C LEU A 119 0.26 26.05 21.25
N SER A 120 0.99 27.11 20.93
CA SER A 120 0.73 27.91 19.74
C SER A 120 1.99 28.11 18.90
N PHE A 121 1.85 28.05 17.58
CA PHE A 121 2.91 28.36 16.62
C PHE A 121 2.63 29.72 15.97
N THR A 122 3.32 30.75 16.43
CA THR A 122 3.10 32.12 15.99
C THR A 122 4.16 32.64 15.05
N GLY A 123 5.39 32.17 15.18
CA GLY A 123 6.51 32.53 14.31
C GLY A 123 6.54 31.69 13.03
N GLU A 124 7.08 32.26 11.95
CA GLU A 124 7.12 31.62 10.63
C GLU A 124 8.05 30.40 10.60
N GLY A 125 7.50 29.25 10.20
CA GLY A 125 8.21 27.98 10.10
C GLY A 125 8.77 27.38 11.40
N SER A 126 8.46 27.95 12.57
CA SER A 126 8.95 27.49 13.88
C SER A 126 8.60 26.03 14.18
N LYS A 127 9.57 25.21 14.61
CA LYS A 127 9.33 23.79 14.92
C LYS A 127 9.77 23.40 16.33
N ILE A 128 9.11 22.38 16.88
CA ILE A 128 9.62 21.64 18.05
C ILE A 128 10.16 20.31 17.56
N LEU A 129 11.42 20.00 17.84
CA LEU A 129 12.07 18.75 17.44
C LEU A 129 12.08 17.79 18.63
N LEU A 130 11.44 16.63 18.49
CA LEU A 130 11.30 15.68 19.58
C LEU A 130 12.58 14.85 19.82
N GLY A 131 13.29 14.49 18.75
CA GLY A 131 14.37 13.52 18.86
C GLY A 131 13.85 12.20 19.45
N ALA A 132 14.44 11.74 20.55
CA ALA A 132 13.99 10.54 21.26
C ALA A 132 12.97 10.83 22.37
N ASN A 133 12.62 12.10 22.59
CA ASN A 133 11.85 12.56 23.74
C ASN A 133 10.37 12.79 23.38
N ASP A 134 9.46 12.35 24.23
CA ASP A 134 8.03 12.61 24.04
C ASP A 134 7.68 14.06 24.46
N LEU A 135 6.81 14.71 23.69
CA LEU A 135 6.11 15.93 24.09
C LEU A 135 4.69 15.54 24.49
N THR A 136 4.34 15.72 25.76
CA THR A 136 3.01 15.37 26.28
C THR A 136 2.13 16.60 26.39
N LEU A 137 0.94 16.54 25.81
CA LEU A 137 -0.10 17.56 25.89
C LEU A 137 -1.19 17.10 26.87
N ALA A 138 -1.55 17.95 27.83
CA ALA A 138 -2.69 17.69 28.71
C ALA A 138 -3.99 17.58 27.91
N SER A 139 -5.00 16.88 28.43
CA SER A 139 -6.31 16.72 27.77
C SER A 139 -7.06 18.02 27.53
N SER A 140 -6.72 19.09 28.27
CA SER A 140 -7.24 20.45 28.11
C SER A 140 -6.41 21.31 27.16
N THR A 141 -5.24 20.86 26.71
CA THR A 141 -4.34 21.69 25.90
C THR A 141 -5.00 22.07 24.59
N VAL A 142 -5.07 23.36 24.30
CA VAL A 142 -5.47 23.85 22.99
C VAL A 142 -4.20 24.03 22.17
N VAL A 143 -4.07 23.24 21.11
CA VAL A 143 -3.15 23.59 20.04
C VAL A 143 -3.90 24.57 19.16
N SER A 144 -3.45 25.83 19.12
CA SER A 144 -4.16 26.88 18.38
C SER A 144 -4.20 26.51 16.90
N ALA A 145 -5.31 25.92 16.45
CA ALA A 145 -5.55 25.40 15.12
C ALA A 145 -5.55 26.54 14.10
N ILE A 146 -4.37 26.91 13.64
CA ILE A 146 -4.24 27.86 12.56
C ILE A 146 -4.09 27.03 11.29
N PRO A 147 -4.91 27.23 10.25
CA PRO A 147 -4.82 26.52 8.97
C PRO A 147 -3.42 26.54 8.35
N GLU A 148 -2.58 27.47 8.83
CA GLU A 148 -1.21 27.72 8.44
C GLU A 148 -0.18 26.94 9.25
N HIS A 149 -0.50 25.89 10.03
CA HIS A 149 0.53 25.15 10.80
C HIS A 149 1.68 24.62 9.92
N SER A 150 1.40 24.24 8.69
CA SER A 150 2.41 23.89 7.68
C SER A 150 3.37 25.05 7.37
N THR A 151 2.90 26.30 7.35
CA THR A 151 3.70 27.51 7.09
C THR A 151 4.21 28.22 8.35
N ARG A 152 3.55 28.04 9.50
CA ARG A 152 3.89 28.66 10.79
C ARG A 152 4.64 27.71 11.71
N GLY A 153 4.19 26.48 11.88
CA GLY A 153 4.88 25.56 12.77
C GLY A 153 4.12 24.32 13.19
N TYR A 154 4.89 23.27 13.47
CA TYR A 154 4.43 21.94 13.88
C TYR A 154 5.53 21.21 14.66
N VAL A 155 5.20 20.01 15.16
CA VAL A 155 6.11 19.14 15.91
C VAL A 155 6.78 18.15 14.96
N VAL A 156 8.11 18.11 14.96
CA VAL A 156 8.90 17.18 14.16
C VAL A 156 9.21 15.94 14.99
N THR A 157 8.70 14.78 14.57
CA THR A 157 8.83 13.53 15.33
C THR A 157 10.16 12.83 15.05
N GLY A 158 10.63 12.77 13.79
CA GLY A 158 12.01 12.52 13.28
C GLY A 158 12.86 11.33 13.76
N SER A 159 12.79 10.98 15.04
CA SER A 159 13.37 9.81 15.70
C SER A 159 12.29 9.22 16.60
N THR A 160 12.60 8.55 17.71
CA THR A 160 11.63 7.73 18.48
C THR A 160 10.60 8.51 19.29
N GLY A 161 10.76 9.82 19.46
CA GLY A 161 9.84 10.67 20.22
C GLY A 161 8.47 10.81 19.57
N ARG A 162 7.45 10.98 20.41
CA ARG A 162 6.03 11.07 20.04
C ARG A 162 5.42 12.36 20.56
N LEU A 163 4.46 12.89 19.81
CA LEU A 163 3.52 13.87 20.34
C LEU A 163 2.38 13.09 21.03
N VAL A 164 2.28 13.21 22.34
CA VAL A 164 1.31 12.47 23.16
C VAL A 164 0.18 13.40 23.57
N ARG A 165 -1.06 12.96 23.43
CA ARG A 165 -2.24 13.62 23.99
C ARG A 165 -2.78 12.75 25.11
N THR A 166 -2.83 13.30 26.32
CA THR A 166 -3.40 12.58 27.48
C THR A 166 -4.93 12.57 27.44
N ASN A 167 -5.53 11.49 27.97
CA ASN A 167 -6.97 11.28 28.07
C ASN A 167 -7.74 11.67 26.79
N LEU A 168 -7.25 11.23 25.62
CA LEU A 168 -7.96 11.42 24.36
C LEU A 168 -9.24 10.57 24.39
N GLY A 169 -10.36 11.17 23.99
CA GLY A 169 -11.67 10.50 23.86
C GLY A 169 -12.27 10.75 22.48
N ALA A 170 -13.60 10.68 22.38
CA ALA A 170 -14.30 10.76 21.10
C ALA A 170 -14.25 12.14 20.41
N THR A 171 -13.83 13.20 21.12
CA THR A 171 -13.58 14.50 20.50
C THR A 171 -12.27 14.45 19.73
N GLU A 172 -12.35 14.69 18.42
CA GLU A 172 -11.21 14.68 17.53
C GLU A 172 -10.11 15.65 17.96
N PHE A 173 -8.86 15.19 17.88
CA PHE A 173 -7.68 16.01 18.04
C PHE A 173 -6.74 15.80 16.85
N THR A 174 -6.30 16.91 16.24
CA THR A 174 -5.30 16.88 15.17
C THR A 174 -3.91 17.03 15.77
N PHE A 175 -3.07 16.02 15.59
CA PHE A 175 -1.66 16.07 15.92
C PHE A 175 -0.91 16.80 14.79
N PRO A 176 -0.39 18.02 15.01
CA PRO A 176 0.37 18.75 13.99
C PRO A 176 1.79 18.19 13.93
N VAL A 177 1.98 17.09 13.21
CA VAL A 177 3.26 16.39 13.15
C VAL A 177 3.85 16.36 11.74
N GLY A 178 5.17 16.26 11.68
CA GLY A 178 5.96 16.05 10.47
C GLY A 178 7.15 15.14 10.78
N PHE A 179 7.64 14.37 9.80
CA PHE A 179 8.77 13.47 10.05
C PHE A 179 10.11 14.20 9.96
N ASN A 180 10.17 15.33 9.26
CA ASN A 180 11.31 16.24 9.26
C ASN A 180 10.83 17.71 9.23
N GLU A 181 11.76 18.66 9.17
CA GLU A 181 11.48 20.11 9.19
C GLU A 181 10.82 20.65 7.91
N THR A 182 10.73 19.84 6.85
CA THR A 182 10.18 20.22 5.54
C THR A 182 8.87 19.51 5.21
N THR A 183 8.36 18.64 6.07
CA THR A 183 7.21 17.76 5.80
C THR A 183 6.15 17.93 6.86
N TYR A 184 4.89 18.00 6.44
CA TYR A 184 3.76 18.18 7.35
C TYR A 184 2.70 17.14 7.04
N ASN A 185 2.59 16.15 7.91
CA ASN A 185 1.76 14.97 7.75
C ASN A 185 0.88 14.79 9.00
N PRO A 186 0.01 15.77 9.30
CA PRO A 186 -0.81 15.72 10.49
C PRO A 186 -1.78 14.54 10.42
N ILE A 187 -2.26 14.14 11.59
CA ILE A 187 -3.28 13.10 11.70
C ILE A 187 -4.32 13.54 12.72
N THR A 188 -5.58 13.46 12.33
CA THR A 188 -6.70 13.66 13.25
C THR A 188 -7.09 12.31 13.84
N VAL A 189 -7.25 12.26 15.16
CA VAL A 189 -7.58 11.04 15.89
C VAL A 189 -8.72 11.31 16.87
N ALA A 190 -9.70 10.42 16.90
CA ALA A 190 -10.70 10.31 17.96
C ALA A 190 -10.68 8.90 18.56
N GLU A 191 -10.69 8.79 19.88
CA GLU A 191 -10.75 7.52 20.61
C GLU A 191 -12.19 7.23 21.04
N ASN A 192 -12.85 6.29 20.37
CA ASN A 192 -14.28 5.97 20.57
C ASN A 192 -14.52 4.77 21.49
N GLY A 193 -13.45 4.14 21.96
CA GLY A 193 -13.42 3.09 22.96
C GLY A 193 -13.07 3.67 24.32
N THR A 194 -12.04 3.12 24.96
CA THR A 194 -11.61 3.58 26.29
C THR A 194 -10.71 4.80 26.15
N ILE A 195 -11.01 5.87 26.90
CA ILE A 195 -10.16 7.05 27.00
C ILE A 195 -8.73 6.63 27.38
N ASP A 196 -7.75 7.04 26.59
CA ASP A 196 -6.33 6.71 26.81
C ASP A 196 -5.42 7.86 26.36
N ASN A 197 -4.16 7.80 26.77
CA ASN A 197 -3.09 8.63 26.29
C ASN A 197 -2.60 8.11 24.93
N ILE A 198 -2.86 8.87 23.87
CA ILE A 198 -2.50 8.51 22.50
C ILE A 198 -1.24 9.26 22.07
N GLY A 199 -0.21 8.50 21.69
CA GLY A 199 1.05 9.00 21.16
C GLY A 199 1.14 8.82 19.65
N VAL A 200 1.44 9.89 18.93
CA VAL A 200 1.63 9.89 17.47
C VAL A 200 3.08 10.22 17.12
N ARG A 201 3.63 9.43 16.21
CA ARG A 201 4.88 9.68 15.50
C ARG A 201 4.65 9.48 14.00
N VAL A 202 5.24 10.31 13.17
CA VAL A 202 5.29 10.06 11.72
C VAL A 202 6.73 9.74 11.29
N LEU A 203 6.88 8.82 10.35
CA LEU A 203 8.14 8.37 9.77
C LEU A 203 8.27 8.83 8.32
N GLU A 204 9.51 9.05 7.91
CA GLU A 204 9.88 9.15 6.50
C GLU A 204 9.59 7.79 5.84
N ARG A 205 8.84 7.79 4.73
CA ARG A 205 8.48 6.62 3.92
C ARG A 205 7.43 5.67 4.47
N ALA A 206 6.83 4.94 3.52
CA ALA A 206 6.10 3.70 3.75
C ALA A 206 7.03 2.48 3.57
N TYR A 207 7.00 1.54 4.51
CA TYR A 207 7.87 0.37 4.48
C TYR A 207 7.10 -0.95 4.45
N GLU A 208 7.67 -2.01 3.89
CA GLU A 208 7.04 -3.34 3.85
C GLU A 208 6.74 -3.91 5.24
N ASN A 209 7.60 -3.65 6.24
CA ASN A 209 7.47 -4.19 7.60
C ASN A 209 7.10 -3.11 8.62
N GLY A 210 6.12 -2.27 8.27
CA GLY A 210 5.60 -1.18 9.11
C GLY A 210 6.59 -0.03 9.29
N VAL A 211 7.59 -0.21 10.16
CA VAL A 211 8.60 0.81 10.50
C VAL A 211 10.00 0.46 9.97
N SER A 212 10.11 -0.60 9.16
CA SER A 212 11.38 -1.17 8.71
C SER A 212 11.20 -1.98 7.42
N GLY A 213 12.31 -2.40 6.80
CA GLY A 213 12.30 -3.19 5.57
C GLY A 213 12.49 -2.34 4.33
N THR A 214 12.09 -2.86 3.18
CA THR A 214 12.20 -2.15 1.90
C THR A 214 11.19 -1.01 1.83
N HIS A 215 11.61 0.10 1.21
CA HIS A 215 10.73 1.21 0.90
C HIS A 215 9.71 0.81 -0.19
N ILE A 216 8.43 1.03 0.07
CA ILE A 216 7.36 0.87 -0.92
C ILE A 216 7.35 2.12 -1.81
N ALA A 217 8.04 2.06 -2.95
CA ALA A 217 8.32 3.25 -3.76
C ALA A 217 7.29 3.55 -4.87
N SER A 218 6.06 3.06 -4.73
CA SER A 218 4.94 3.30 -5.67
C SER A 218 3.62 3.09 -4.93
N GLU A 219 2.51 3.63 -5.46
CA GLU A 219 1.16 3.22 -5.04
C GLU A 219 0.83 3.57 -3.57
N VAL A 220 1.61 4.46 -2.96
CA VAL A 220 1.50 4.89 -1.56
C VAL A 220 1.79 6.39 -1.39
N VAL A 221 1.40 6.92 -0.23
CA VAL A 221 1.94 8.17 0.33
C VAL A 221 3.25 7.85 1.05
N ASP A 222 4.27 8.67 0.87
CA ASP A 222 5.64 8.49 1.37
C ASP A 222 5.78 8.84 2.87
N ALA A 223 4.84 8.38 3.69
CA ALA A 223 4.80 8.59 5.13
C ALA A 223 4.13 7.42 5.86
N SER A 224 4.61 7.11 7.06
CA SER A 224 3.97 6.15 7.97
C SER A 224 3.59 6.80 9.30
N TRP A 225 2.35 6.63 9.75
CA TRP A 225 1.87 7.10 11.04
C TRP A 225 1.93 5.98 12.07
N VAL A 226 2.77 6.12 13.08
CA VAL A 226 2.88 5.22 14.22
C VAL A 226 2.06 5.79 15.38
N ILE A 227 0.98 5.10 15.71
CA ILE A 227 0.08 5.44 16.81
C ILE A 227 0.29 4.44 17.94
N SER A 228 0.39 4.94 19.16
CA SER A 228 0.59 4.15 20.37
C SER A 228 -0.40 4.57 21.46
N GLU A 229 -0.67 3.64 22.37
CA GLU A 229 -1.51 3.85 23.56
C GLU A 229 -0.68 3.55 24.82
N THR A 230 -1.05 4.13 25.95
CA THR A 230 -0.32 3.87 27.22
C THR A 230 -0.88 2.64 27.92
N ASN A 231 -2.19 2.42 27.84
CA ASN A 231 -2.88 1.31 28.47
C ASN A 231 -3.37 0.35 27.39
N ALA A 232 -2.57 -0.68 27.12
CA ALA A 232 -2.87 -1.64 26.06
C ALA A 232 -4.28 -2.23 26.16
N GLY A 233 -5.05 -2.13 25.07
CA GLY A 233 -6.35 -2.78 24.90
C GLY A 233 -7.56 -1.85 25.03
N ASN A 234 -8.50 -2.05 24.11
CA ASN A 234 -9.81 -1.38 23.98
C ASN A 234 -9.83 0.00 23.29
N SER A 235 -8.71 0.47 22.72
CA SER A 235 -8.76 1.60 21.80
C SER A 235 -9.59 1.27 20.56
N ASN A 236 -10.46 2.20 20.18
CA ASN A 236 -11.28 2.14 18.97
C ASN A 236 -11.17 3.49 18.25
N LEU A 237 -10.09 3.63 17.48
CA LEU A 237 -9.71 4.88 16.86
C LEU A 237 -10.49 5.12 15.57
N THR A 238 -10.92 6.37 15.40
CA THR A 238 -11.13 6.96 14.07
C THR A 238 -9.91 7.80 13.76
N ILE A 239 -9.22 7.47 12.67
CA ILE A 239 -7.99 8.15 12.24
C ILE A 239 -8.17 8.77 10.86
N THR A 240 -7.58 9.96 10.69
CA THR A 240 -7.59 10.71 9.44
C THR A 240 -6.18 11.23 9.16
N PRO A 241 -5.28 10.40 8.61
CA PRO A 241 -3.99 10.86 8.11
C PRO A 241 -4.19 11.87 6.99
N GLN A 242 -3.30 12.87 6.94
CA GLN A 242 -3.35 13.94 5.96
C GLN A 242 -1.98 14.17 5.33
N TRP A 243 -1.93 14.52 4.05
CA TRP A 243 -0.69 14.64 3.27
C TRP A 243 -0.77 15.69 2.16
N LEU A 244 0.40 16.10 1.66
CA LEU A 244 0.56 17.02 0.53
C LEU A 244 0.64 16.25 -0.79
N LEU A 245 0.32 16.92 -1.91
CA LEU A 245 0.53 16.35 -3.25
C LEU A 245 1.98 15.86 -3.47
N ALA A 246 2.97 16.55 -2.87
CA ALA A 246 4.37 16.19 -3.00
C ALA A 246 4.75 14.88 -2.28
N ASP A 247 3.92 14.38 -1.37
CA ASP A 247 4.19 13.16 -0.60
C ASP A 247 3.77 11.89 -1.37
N GLU A 248 3.23 11.99 -2.57
CA GLU A 248 2.73 10.84 -3.29
C GLU A 248 3.75 10.17 -4.20
N MET A 249 3.85 8.86 -4.05
CA MET A 249 4.73 8.04 -4.88
C MET A 249 4.10 7.78 -6.25
N PRO A 250 4.93 7.41 -7.26
CA PRO A 250 4.45 7.07 -8.60
C PRO A 250 3.31 6.06 -8.57
N SER A 251 2.35 6.22 -9.50
CA SER A 251 1.17 5.36 -9.65
C SER A 251 0.15 5.37 -8.50
N PHE A 252 0.35 6.16 -7.44
CA PHE A 252 -0.67 6.31 -6.39
C PHE A 252 -1.96 6.95 -6.94
N THR A 253 -3.08 6.30 -6.66
CA THR A 253 -4.40 6.69 -7.17
C THR A 253 -5.29 7.24 -6.06
N ARG A 254 -5.30 8.56 -5.90
CA ARG A 254 -6.16 9.26 -4.91
C ARG A 254 -7.64 8.93 -5.01
N ALA A 255 -8.15 8.64 -6.20
CA ALA A 255 -9.55 8.32 -6.41
C ALA A 255 -9.95 6.96 -5.81
N ASP A 256 -8.96 6.13 -5.48
CA ASP A 256 -9.14 4.75 -5.10
C ASP A 256 -8.02 4.26 -4.15
N CYS A 257 -7.93 4.89 -2.98
CA CYS A 257 -6.91 4.62 -1.96
C CYS A 257 -7.54 4.38 -0.58
N GLY A 258 -6.74 4.04 0.42
CA GLY A 258 -7.22 3.80 1.78
C GLY A 258 -6.11 3.85 2.82
N VAL A 259 -6.51 3.82 4.10
CA VAL A 259 -5.58 3.79 5.23
C VAL A 259 -5.38 2.34 5.63
N SER A 260 -4.16 1.84 5.52
CA SER A 260 -3.82 0.45 5.83
C SER A 260 -3.01 0.35 7.12
N LYS A 261 -3.21 -0.72 7.89
CA LYS A 261 -2.46 -1.00 9.11
C LYS A 261 -1.53 -2.18 8.86
N TYR A 262 -0.28 -2.06 9.30
CA TYR A 262 0.65 -3.17 9.30
C TYR A 262 0.25 -4.21 10.35
N ILE A 263 0.10 -5.48 9.92
CA ILE A 263 -0.36 -6.59 10.75
C ILE A 263 0.68 -7.72 10.90
N GLY A 264 1.92 -7.50 10.46
CA GLY A 264 3.03 -8.45 10.60
C GLY A 264 3.56 -8.93 9.25
N PRO A 265 2.92 -9.89 8.56
CA PRO A 265 3.42 -10.31 7.25
C PRO A 265 3.10 -9.30 6.14
N ASN A 266 2.09 -8.47 6.34
CA ASN A 266 1.54 -7.57 5.33
C ASN A 266 0.71 -6.45 5.98
N TYR A 267 -0.05 -5.77 5.14
CA TYR A 267 -0.96 -4.69 5.45
C TYR A 267 -2.42 -5.16 5.30
N ASP A 268 -3.36 -4.59 6.06
CA ASP A 268 -4.72 -5.15 6.24
C ASP A 268 -5.83 -4.50 5.41
N LEU A 269 -5.48 -3.68 4.41
CA LEU A 269 -6.47 -2.96 3.61
C LEU A 269 -7.20 -3.89 2.64
N ILE A 270 -8.53 -3.88 2.72
CA ILE A 270 -9.41 -4.64 1.84
C ILE A 270 -10.20 -3.71 0.91
N LEU A 271 -10.85 -4.27 -0.11
CA LEU A 271 -11.67 -3.50 -1.08
C LEU A 271 -12.71 -2.60 -0.40
N ALA A 272 -13.31 -3.03 0.70
CA ALA A 272 -14.29 -2.22 1.44
C ALA A 272 -13.68 -0.97 2.09
N GLY A 273 -12.36 -0.93 2.26
CA GLY A 273 -11.62 0.24 2.77
C GLY A 273 -11.17 1.22 1.68
N MET A 274 -11.44 0.92 0.41
CA MET A 274 -11.10 1.77 -0.74
C MET A 274 -12.07 2.91 -0.97
N GLY A 275 -11.59 3.95 -1.66
CA GLY A 275 -12.38 5.12 -2.02
C GLY A 275 -11.54 6.37 -2.25
N ALA A 276 -12.21 7.45 -2.66
CA ALA A 276 -11.55 8.70 -2.98
C ALA A 276 -11.05 9.46 -1.73
N ALA A 277 -9.85 10.00 -1.82
CA ALA A 277 -9.35 11.02 -0.90
C ALA A 277 -10.15 12.32 -1.06
N THR A 278 -10.23 13.08 0.03
CA THR A 278 -10.81 14.43 0.03
C THR A 278 -9.72 15.48 0.25
N GLY A 279 -10.01 16.75 -0.03
CA GLY A 279 -9.03 17.85 0.03
C GLY A 279 -8.38 18.13 -1.33
N SER A 280 -7.50 19.13 -1.37
CA SER A 280 -6.84 19.63 -2.59
C SER A 280 -5.32 19.42 -2.62
N GLY A 281 -4.75 18.85 -1.55
CA GLY A 281 -3.31 18.57 -1.44
C GLY A 281 -2.45 19.80 -1.23
N THR A 282 -3.06 20.92 -0.83
CA THR A 282 -2.37 22.18 -0.55
C THR A 282 -2.13 22.33 0.95
N VAL A 283 -1.21 23.22 1.30
CA VAL A 283 -0.90 23.61 2.69
C VAL A 283 -2.16 23.99 3.49
N ALA A 284 -3.16 24.60 2.84
CA ALA A 284 -4.40 25.04 3.47
C ALA A 284 -5.50 23.96 3.50
N ASP A 285 -5.39 22.94 2.65
CA ASP A 285 -6.38 21.88 2.48
C ASP A 285 -5.70 20.59 1.99
N LEU A 286 -5.10 19.89 2.95
CA LEU A 286 -4.37 18.64 2.72
C LEU A 286 -5.30 17.54 2.20
N TYR A 287 -4.72 16.62 1.43
CA TYR A 287 -5.43 15.39 1.13
C TYR A 287 -5.64 14.58 2.40
N LYS A 288 -6.76 13.86 2.50
CA LYS A 288 -7.09 13.05 3.66
C LYS A 288 -7.97 11.84 3.32
N ARG A 289 -7.78 10.76 4.07
CA ARG A 289 -8.64 9.57 4.09
C ARG A 289 -8.95 9.21 5.52
N VAL A 290 -10.19 8.78 5.77
CA VAL A 290 -10.66 8.38 7.10
C VAL A 290 -10.66 6.87 7.18
N ARG A 291 -10.24 6.33 8.32
CA ARG A 291 -10.49 4.95 8.71
C ARG A 291 -11.01 4.89 10.13
N VAL A 292 -12.09 4.14 10.31
CA VAL A 292 -12.78 3.94 11.59
C VAL A 292 -12.51 2.53 12.09
N GLY A 293 -12.64 2.31 13.41
CA GLY A 293 -12.65 0.95 13.95
C GLY A 293 -11.27 0.34 14.14
N VAL A 294 -10.20 1.13 14.30
CA VAL A 294 -8.82 0.60 14.33
C VAL A 294 -8.18 0.70 15.71
N THR A 295 -7.32 -0.27 16.02
CA THR A 295 -6.46 -0.25 17.20
C THR A 295 -5.12 0.43 16.87
N PRO A 296 -4.39 0.99 17.84
CA PRO A 296 -3.06 1.56 17.66
C PRO A 296 -2.07 0.64 16.92
N GLY A 297 -1.12 1.23 16.20
CA GLY A 297 -0.13 0.54 15.38
C GLY A 297 0.47 1.45 14.31
N THR A 298 1.09 0.85 13.29
CA THR A 298 1.66 1.58 12.17
C THR A 298 0.71 1.59 10.99
N PHE A 299 0.45 2.77 10.46
CA PHE A 299 -0.47 3.02 9.36
C PHE A 299 0.22 3.69 8.19
N VAL A 300 -0.24 3.36 6.99
CA VAL A 300 0.16 3.96 5.72
C VAL A 300 -1.07 4.29 4.90
N VAL A 301 -0.95 5.24 3.97
CA VAL A 301 -2.00 5.50 2.97
C VAL A 301 -1.52 4.96 1.63
N GLY A 302 -2.35 4.18 0.95
CA GLY A 302 -1.97 3.57 -0.32
C GLY A 302 -3.14 2.91 -1.04
N ASP A 303 -2.85 2.36 -2.22
CA ASP A 303 -3.75 1.50 -2.98
C ASP A 303 -3.23 0.04 -2.95
N ASP A 304 -2.84 -0.55 -4.08
CA ASP A 304 -2.60 -1.99 -4.25
C ASP A 304 -1.44 -2.55 -3.40
N LYS A 305 -0.36 -1.78 -3.18
CA LYS A 305 0.82 -2.27 -2.43
C LYS A 305 0.58 -2.49 -0.96
N VAL A 306 -0.43 -1.83 -0.40
CA VAL A 306 -0.73 -1.90 1.03
C VAL A 306 -2.07 -2.60 1.28
N MET A 307 -2.59 -3.32 0.28
CA MET A 307 -3.72 -4.22 0.43
C MET A 307 -3.34 -5.55 1.07
N ASP A 308 -4.26 -6.07 1.87
CA ASP A 308 -4.26 -7.48 2.23
C ASP A 308 -4.52 -8.31 0.96
N TYR A 309 -4.05 -9.55 0.97
CA TYR A 309 -4.25 -10.44 -0.16
C TYR A 309 -4.29 -11.89 0.29
N VAL A 310 -4.98 -12.69 -0.52
CA VAL A 310 -4.86 -14.14 -0.48
C VAL A 310 -4.05 -14.62 -1.68
N ALA A 311 -3.21 -15.63 -1.47
CA ALA A 311 -2.29 -16.14 -2.46
C ALA A 311 -2.55 -17.61 -2.79
N VAL A 312 -2.39 -17.95 -4.08
CA VAL A 312 -2.48 -19.32 -4.59
C VAL A 312 -1.33 -19.59 -5.55
N SER A 313 -0.88 -20.85 -5.56
CA SER A 313 0.06 -21.41 -6.54
C SER A 313 -0.68 -22.48 -7.32
N PRO A 314 -1.46 -22.09 -8.35
CA PRO A 314 -2.26 -23.02 -9.11
C PRO A 314 -1.41 -23.69 -10.20
N LYS A 315 -1.79 -24.93 -10.53
CA LYS A 315 -1.22 -25.67 -11.66
C LYS A 315 -2.34 -26.28 -12.49
N ALA A 316 -2.32 -26.12 -13.80
CA ALA A 316 -3.28 -26.74 -14.70
C ALA A 316 -2.65 -26.96 -16.08
N PHE A 317 -3.18 -27.93 -16.83
CA PHE A 317 -2.85 -28.08 -18.25
C PHE A 317 -4.02 -27.67 -19.13
N LEU A 318 -3.69 -26.92 -20.19
CA LEU A 318 -4.59 -26.65 -21.30
C LEU A 318 -4.57 -27.86 -22.23
N GLY A 319 -5.75 -28.40 -22.56
CA GLY A 319 -5.85 -29.30 -23.70
C GLY A 319 -5.63 -28.54 -25.01
N GLY A 320 -5.19 -29.22 -26.07
CA GLY A 320 -4.96 -28.58 -27.37
C GLY A 320 -3.49 -28.45 -27.76
N PRO A 321 -2.64 -27.71 -27.00
CA PRO A 321 -1.20 -27.71 -27.20
C PRO A 321 -0.64 -29.11 -27.30
N SER A 322 0.42 -29.27 -28.09
CA SER A 322 1.21 -30.49 -28.05
C SER A 322 1.68 -30.74 -26.62
N PHE A 323 1.56 -31.97 -26.12
CA PHE A 323 1.97 -32.30 -24.76
C PHE A 323 2.95 -33.46 -24.77
N ALA A 324 4.13 -33.25 -24.18
CA ALA A 324 5.18 -34.26 -24.09
C ALA A 324 5.99 -34.07 -22.81
N SER A 325 6.33 -35.18 -22.17
CA SER A 325 7.20 -35.22 -20.99
C SER A 325 6.78 -34.24 -19.87
N GLY A 326 5.47 -34.11 -19.63
CA GLY A 326 4.94 -33.24 -18.58
C GLY A 326 4.89 -31.74 -18.94
N THR A 327 5.13 -31.38 -20.21
CA THR A 327 5.12 -29.99 -20.67
C THR A 327 4.21 -29.76 -21.87
N MET A 328 3.50 -28.65 -21.87
CA MET A 328 2.73 -28.12 -23.00
C MET A 328 3.65 -27.48 -24.03
N GLY A 329 3.20 -27.42 -25.28
CA GLY A 329 3.79 -26.65 -26.35
C GLY A 329 3.49 -25.16 -26.17
N ASP A 330 4.41 -24.34 -26.64
CA ASP A 330 4.46 -22.88 -26.48
C ASP A 330 4.63 -22.18 -27.83
N GLN A 331 4.08 -22.76 -28.90
CA GLN A 331 4.22 -22.26 -30.26
C GLN A 331 3.76 -20.80 -30.41
N LEU A 332 2.75 -20.36 -29.63
CA LEU A 332 2.35 -18.95 -29.57
C LEU A 332 3.50 -18.03 -29.15
N ARG A 333 4.26 -18.43 -28.13
CA ARG A 333 5.44 -17.69 -27.66
C ARG A 333 6.53 -17.69 -28.72
N VAL A 334 6.86 -18.86 -29.30
CA VAL A 334 7.86 -18.99 -30.36
C VAL A 334 7.53 -18.11 -31.57
N ALA A 335 6.23 -17.98 -31.89
CA ALA A 335 5.74 -17.12 -32.96
C ALA A 335 5.60 -15.63 -32.56
N ASN A 336 5.93 -15.25 -31.32
CA ASN A 336 5.74 -13.91 -30.76
C ASN A 336 4.28 -13.41 -30.85
N LEU A 337 3.32 -14.31 -30.69
CA LEU A 337 1.89 -14.00 -30.80
C LEU A 337 1.24 -13.69 -29.44
N ILE A 338 1.87 -14.01 -28.31
CA ILE A 338 1.30 -13.72 -26.98
C ILE A 338 1.29 -12.20 -26.76
N PRO A 339 0.13 -11.56 -26.54
CA PRO A 339 0.04 -10.13 -26.28
C PRO A 339 0.76 -9.75 -24.99
N THR A 340 1.36 -8.55 -24.94
CA THR A 340 1.94 -8.03 -23.69
C THR A 340 0.89 -7.46 -22.73
N THR A 341 -0.33 -7.19 -23.20
CA THR A 341 -1.47 -6.80 -22.36
C THR A 341 -2.47 -7.94 -22.35
N GLN A 342 -3.06 -8.24 -21.20
CA GLN A 342 -4.07 -9.28 -21.10
C GLN A 342 -5.22 -9.07 -22.12
N PRO A 343 -5.70 -10.13 -22.78
CA PRO A 343 -6.67 -9.99 -23.86
C PRO A 343 -8.14 -9.91 -23.39
N TYR A 344 -8.41 -10.25 -22.14
CA TYR A 344 -9.74 -10.58 -21.62
C TYR A 344 -10.68 -9.39 -21.37
N THR A 345 -10.21 -8.15 -21.40
CA THR A 345 -11.09 -6.97 -21.25
C THR A 345 -11.71 -6.47 -22.56
N SER A 346 -11.33 -7.03 -23.70
CA SER A 346 -11.77 -6.57 -25.01
C SER A 346 -12.43 -7.69 -25.82
N ALA A 347 -13.24 -7.32 -26.82
CA ALA A 347 -13.78 -8.28 -27.77
C ALA A 347 -12.62 -8.99 -28.49
N PRO A 348 -12.73 -10.29 -28.78
CA PRO A 348 -13.92 -11.13 -28.68
C PRO A 348 -14.17 -11.78 -27.30
N TYR A 349 -13.27 -11.60 -26.32
CA TYR A 349 -13.32 -12.35 -25.06
C TYR A 349 -14.22 -11.71 -24.00
N SER A 350 -14.05 -10.41 -23.74
CA SER A 350 -14.89 -9.57 -22.86
C SER A 350 -15.30 -10.24 -21.53
N PHE A 351 -14.34 -10.82 -20.80
CA PHE A 351 -14.60 -11.38 -19.48
C PHE A 351 -14.94 -10.29 -18.47
N SER A 352 -15.88 -10.60 -17.57
CA SER A 352 -16.27 -9.70 -16.48
C SER A 352 -15.13 -9.64 -15.46
N ASN A 353 -14.66 -8.43 -15.17
CA ASN A 353 -13.62 -8.19 -14.17
C ASN A 353 -14.26 -7.68 -12.86
N VAL A 354 -13.76 -8.16 -11.73
CA VAL A 354 -14.23 -7.82 -10.38
C VAL A 354 -13.03 -7.56 -9.48
N GLY A 355 -13.11 -6.55 -8.61
CA GLY A 355 -12.01 -6.18 -7.72
C GLY A 355 -10.89 -5.50 -8.49
N ARG A 356 -9.65 -6.00 -8.33
CA ARG A 356 -8.42 -5.40 -8.90
C ARG A 356 -7.96 -5.98 -10.24
N GLY A 357 -8.72 -6.91 -10.82
CA GLY A 357 -8.34 -7.53 -12.11
C GLY A 357 -8.65 -6.67 -13.33
N GLY A 358 -8.00 -6.98 -14.46
CA GLY A 358 -8.32 -6.42 -15.77
C GLY A 358 -7.36 -5.35 -16.29
N GLY A 359 -6.33 -4.99 -15.52
CA GLY A 359 -5.27 -4.05 -15.94
C GLY A 359 -3.92 -4.71 -16.24
N GLU A 360 -3.84 -6.06 -16.22
CA GLU A 360 -2.56 -6.74 -16.20
C GLU A 360 -1.80 -6.60 -17.53
N SER A 361 -0.50 -6.28 -17.40
CA SER A 361 0.41 -6.17 -18.54
C SER A 361 1.82 -6.64 -18.16
N VAL A 362 2.51 -7.20 -19.15
CA VAL A 362 3.91 -7.60 -19.07
C VAL A 362 4.76 -6.44 -19.56
N THR A 363 5.49 -5.82 -18.64
CA THR A 363 6.38 -4.68 -18.94
C THR A 363 7.77 -5.12 -19.41
N ASN A 364 8.20 -6.32 -19.03
CA ASN A 364 9.43 -6.95 -19.48
C ASN A 364 9.12 -8.23 -20.26
N VAL A 365 9.31 -8.20 -21.58
CA VAL A 365 9.03 -9.36 -22.46
C VAL A 365 9.89 -10.59 -22.18
N GLY A 366 11.00 -10.43 -21.44
CA GLY A 366 11.78 -11.56 -20.92
C GLY A 366 10.96 -12.49 -20.02
N VAL A 367 9.83 -12.02 -19.47
CA VAL A 367 8.89 -12.83 -18.71
C VAL A 367 8.36 -14.01 -19.51
N PHE A 368 8.26 -13.90 -20.83
CA PHE A 368 7.78 -15.00 -21.65
C PHE A 368 8.81 -16.14 -21.81
N ASN A 369 10.10 -15.85 -21.69
CA ASN A 369 11.20 -16.78 -21.93
C ASN A 369 12.14 -16.84 -20.73
N GLN A 370 11.90 -17.78 -19.82
CA GLN A 370 12.43 -17.77 -18.45
C GLN A 370 13.84 -18.35 -18.31
N SER A 371 14.51 -18.67 -19.41
CA SER A 371 15.88 -19.18 -19.41
C SER A 371 16.63 -18.77 -20.68
N THR A 372 17.96 -18.86 -20.65
CA THR A 372 18.79 -18.73 -21.85
C THR A 372 18.65 -19.97 -22.73
N GLY A 373 17.50 -20.13 -23.38
CA GLY A 373 17.18 -21.25 -24.25
C GLY A 373 15.67 -21.40 -24.46
N ASP A 374 15.25 -21.52 -25.71
CA ASP A 374 13.86 -21.76 -26.11
C ASP A 374 13.41 -23.16 -25.62
N GLY A 375 12.29 -23.22 -24.90
CA GLY A 375 11.57 -24.45 -24.59
C GLY A 375 11.80 -25.03 -23.19
N THR A 376 12.02 -24.17 -22.20
CA THR A 376 12.12 -24.58 -20.79
C THR A 376 10.77 -24.77 -20.13
N GLN A 377 10.73 -25.50 -19.01
CA GLN A 377 9.49 -25.79 -18.27
C GLN A 377 8.70 -24.52 -17.85
N ASP A 378 9.40 -23.41 -17.66
CA ASP A 378 8.85 -22.17 -17.12
C ASP A 378 8.47 -21.16 -18.23
N ASP A 379 8.65 -21.51 -19.50
CA ASP A 379 8.25 -20.65 -20.62
C ASP A 379 6.74 -20.49 -20.69
N ILE A 380 6.28 -19.31 -21.10
CA ILE A 380 4.85 -19.00 -21.12
C ILE A 380 4.17 -19.63 -22.35
N VAL A 381 3.07 -20.33 -22.11
CA VAL A 381 2.18 -20.89 -23.15
C VAL A 381 1.16 -19.85 -23.58
N ASP A 382 0.49 -19.21 -22.62
CA ASP A 382 -0.58 -18.23 -22.88
C ASP A 382 -0.97 -17.39 -21.64
N TRP A 383 -1.91 -16.48 -21.83
CA TRP A 383 -2.70 -15.85 -20.78
C TRP A 383 -3.84 -16.76 -20.32
N ALA A 384 -4.11 -16.80 -19.03
CA ALA A 384 -5.32 -17.37 -18.45
C ALA A 384 -6.05 -16.35 -17.56
N PHE A 385 -7.27 -16.68 -17.15
CA PHE A 385 -8.11 -15.81 -16.34
C PHE A 385 -8.59 -16.54 -15.10
N MET A 386 -8.26 -16.02 -13.93
CA MET A 386 -8.66 -16.60 -12.66
C MET A 386 -9.73 -15.78 -11.97
N GLU A 387 -10.62 -16.47 -11.26
CA GLU A 387 -11.65 -15.84 -10.43
C GLU A 387 -11.56 -16.40 -9.00
N LEU A 388 -11.55 -15.49 -8.04
CA LEU A 388 -11.75 -15.76 -6.62
C LEU A 388 -13.24 -15.64 -6.31
N ARG A 389 -13.79 -16.64 -5.63
CA ARG A 389 -15.23 -16.76 -5.40
C ARG A 389 -15.55 -17.00 -3.93
N SER A 390 -16.54 -16.28 -3.40
CA SER A 390 -17.01 -16.47 -2.01
C SER A 390 -17.98 -17.64 -1.87
N ASN A 391 -18.63 -18.03 -2.96
CA ASN A 391 -19.44 -19.23 -3.10
C ASN A 391 -19.41 -19.66 -4.58
N VAL A 392 -20.04 -20.79 -4.90
CA VAL A 392 -20.02 -21.36 -6.27
C VAL A 392 -20.49 -20.39 -7.38
N THR A 393 -21.34 -19.40 -7.06
CA THR A 393 -21.89 -18.44 -8.03
C THR A 393 -21.30 -17.03 -7.96
N THR A 394 -20.78 -16.59 -6.81
CA THR A 394 -20.38 -15.20 -6.59
C THR A 394 -18.87 -15.02 -6.72
N VAL A 395 -18.45 -14.34 -7.79
CA VAL A 395 -17.08 -13.86 -7.99
C VAL A 395 -16.86 -12.60 -7.16
N VAL A 396 -15.77 -12.57 -6.39
CA VAL A 396 -15.37 -11.44 -5.54
C VAL A 396 -14.08 -10.77 -6.00
N GLY A 397 -13.25 -11.48 -6.78
CA GLY A 397 -12.05 -10.93 -7.38
C GLY A 397 -11.69 -11.67 -8.66
N THR A 398 -11.08 -10.99 -9.62
CA THR A 398 -10.57 -11.59 -10.85
C THR A 398 -9.12 -11.20 -11.07
N LYS A 399 -8.42 -11.98 -11.90
CA LYS A 399 -7.06 -11.66 -12.31
C LYS A 399 -6.69 -12.34 -13.62
N SER A 400 -6.05 -11.61 -14.52
CA SER A 400 -5.39 -12.21 -15.68
C SER A 400 -3.98 -12.67 -15.29
N VAL A 401 -3.64 -13.90 -15.63
CA VAL A 401 -2.40 -14.59 -15.21
C VAL A 401 -1.74 -15.24 -16.40
N LEU A 402 -0.50 -15.70 -16.24
CA LEU A 402 0.25 -16.43 -17.27
C LEU A 402 0.32 -17.91 -16.90
N ILE A 403 0.19 -18.78 -17.90
CA ILE A 403 0.36 -20.23 -17.72
C ILE A 403 1.65 -20.71 -18.38
N GLN A 404 2.46 -21.44 -17.63
CA GLN A 404 3.75 -21.98 -18.06
C GLN A 404 3.60 -23.34 -18.74
N ARG A 405 4.64 -23.79 -19.44
CA ARG A 405 4.65 -25.09 -20.13
C ARG A 405 4.46 -26.25 -19.18
N ASP A 406 5.07 -26.21 -18.01
CA ASP A 406 4.90 -27.24 -17.00
C ASP A 406 3.54 -27.17 -16.29
N GLY A 407 2.72 -26.15 -16.57
CA GLY A 407 1.37 -25.94 -16.07
C GLY A 407 1.26 -24.98 -14.89
N ASP A 408 2.38 -24.49 -14.35
CA ASP A 408 2.34 -23.50 -13.27
C ASP A 408 1.71 -22.20 -13.74
N ILE A 409 0.92 -21.58 -12.86
CA ILE A 409 0.20 -20.35 -13.15
C ILE A 409 0.75 -19.24 -12.25
N VAL A 410 1.19 -18.14 -12.87
CA VAL A 410 1.94 -17.07 -12.22
C VAL A 410 1.41 -15.69 -12.60
N GLU A 411 1.72 -14.67 -11.78
CA GLU A 411 1.54 -13.27 -12.17
C GLU A 411 2.58 -12.85 -13.22
N THR A 412 2.44 -11.64 -13.75
CA THR A 412 3.36 -11.04 -14.73
C THR A 412 4.77 -10.79 -14.20
N ASP A 413 4.98 -10.94 -12.89
CA ASP A 413 6.28 -10.85 -12.21
C ASP A 413 6.84 -12.24 -11.83
N MET A 414 6.23 -13.33 -12.33
CA MET A 414 6.61 -14.72 -12.05
C MET A 414 6.38 -15.19 -10.61
N THR A 415 5.68 -14.41 -9.80
CA THR A 415 5.32 -14.81 -8.44
C THR A 415 3.99 -15.55 -8.40
N PRO A 416 3.67 -16.25 -7.28
CA PRO A 416 2.34 -16.82 -7.07
C PRO A 416 1.22 -15.78 -7.21
N VAL A 417 0.05 -16.25 -7.61
CA VAL A 417 -1.12 -15.40 -7.87
C VAL A 417 -1.68 -14.82 -6.58
N LYS A 418 -1.78 -13.49 -6.49
CA LYS A 418 -2.27 -12.74 -5.33
C LYS A 418 -3.56 -12.00 -5.66
N PHE A 419 -4.65 -12.36 -5.00
CA PHE A 419 -5.89 -11.59 -5.05
C PHE A 419 -5.86 -10.50 -3.98
N ARG A 420 -5.46 -9.30 -4.39
CA ARG A 420 -5.37 -8.10 -3.53
C ARG A 420 -6.77 -7.59 -3.16
N GLY A 421 -6.86 -7.02 -1.96
CA GLY A 421 -8.07 -6.46 -1.38
C GLY A 421 -8.98 -7.49 -0.70
N HIS A 422 -8.48 -8.70 -0.45
CA HIS A 422 -9.22 -9.80 0.17
C HIS A 422 -8.48 -10.33 1.39
N ALA A 423 -9.20 -10.42 2.51
CA ALA A 423 -8.67 -11.01 3.74
C ALA A 423 -8.62 -12.54 3.67
N SER A 424 -7.79 -13.12 4.54
CA SER A 424 -7.71 -14.56 4.74
C SER A 424 -9.10 -15.18 5.00
N GLY A 425 -9.41 -16.28 4.34
CA GLY A 425 -10.75 -16.87 4.38
C GLY A 425 -10.90 -18.08 3.47
N ASN A 426 -12.12 -18.64 3.43
CA ASN A 426 -12.44 -19.78 2.58
C ASN A 426 -12.99 -19.30 1.24
N TYR A 427 -12.35 -19.70 0.14
CA TYR A 427 -12.73 -19.29 -1.20
C TYR A 427 -12.75 -20.47 -2.18
N PHE A 428 -13.60 -20.38 -3.20
CA PHE A 428 -13.49 -21.20 -4.39
C PHE A 428 -12.57 -20.47 -5.38
N VAL A 429 -11.78 -21.23 -6.13
CA VAL A 429 -10.88 -20.69 -7.16
C VAL A 429 -11.25 -21.32 -8.48
N SER A 430 -11.52 -20.50 -9.50
CA SER A 430 -11.73 -20.96 -10.86
C SER A 430 -10.65 -20.45 -11.80
N LEU A 431 -10.40 -21.25 -12.83
CA LEU A 431 -9.51 -20.98 -13.94
C LEU A 431 -10.29 -21.06 -15.24
N ARG A 432 -10.13 -20.03 -16.06
CA ARG A 432 -10.74 -19.89 -17.38
C ARG A 432 -9.64 -19.56 -18.37
N HIS A 433 -9.90 -19.88 -19.62
CA HIS A 433 -9.01 -19.57 -20.73
C HIS A 433 -9.85 -19.06 -21.90
N ARG A 434 -9.19 -18.48 -22.90
CA ARG A 434 -9.83 -17.82 -24.03
C ARG A 434 -10.77 -18.73 -24.84
N ASN A 435 -10.50 -20.04 -24.86
CA ASN A 435 -11.25 -21.02 -25.66
C ASN A 435 -11.30 -22.43 -25.03
N HIS A 436 -11.29 -22.51 -23.69
CA HIS A 436 -11.43 -23.77 -22.94
C HIS A 436 -12.61 -23.72 -21.99
N ILE A 437 -13.14 -24.88 -21.66
CA ILE A 437 -14.09 -25.01 -20.54
C ILE A 437 -13.38 -24.68 -19.24
N GLY A 438 -13.91 -23.69 -18.52
CA GLY A 438 -13.39 -23.31 -17.22
C GLY A 438 -13.50 -24.45 -16.20
N ILE A 439 -12.59 -24.45 -15.23
CA ILE A 439 -12.58 -25.36 -14.09
C ILE A 439 -12.67 -24.56 -12.79
N MET A 440 -13.22 -25.16 -11.73
CA MET A 440 -13.33 -24.57 -10.40
C MET A 440 -13.06 -25.64 -9.35
N THR A 441 -12.48 -25.27 -8.21
CA THR A 441 -12.37 -26.18 -7.06
C THR A 441 -13.74 -26.71 -6.64
N LEU A 442 -13.83 -28.00 -6.29
CA LEU A 442 -15.08 -28.62 -5.81
C LEU A 442 -15.53 -28.02 -4.48
N ASN A 443 -14.57 -27.81 -3.57
CA ASN A 443 -14.78 -27.24 -2.25
C ASN A 443 -14.03 -25.92 -2.13
N SER A 444 -14.44 -25.09 -1.17
CA SER A 444 -13.66 -23.90 -0.80
C SER A 444 -12.36 -24.32 -0.12
N SER A 445 -11.28 -23.60 -0.41
CA SER A 445 -9.97 -23.74 0.25
C SER A 445 -9.72 -22.57 1.18
N ALA A 446 -9.09 -22.83 2.32
CA ALA A 446 -8.62 -21.78 3.22
C ALA A 446 -7.41 -21.10 2.59
N LEU A 447 -7.54 -19.84 2.22
CA LEU A 447 -6.48 -19.04 1.61
C LEU A 447 -6.01 -17.96 2.57
N THR A 448 -4.71 -17.71 2.58
CA THR A 448 -4.05 -16.64 3.34
C THR A 448 -3.04 -15.94 2.45
N SER A 449 -2.25 -15.00 2.98
CA SER A 449 -1.11 -14.42 2.26
C SER A 449 0.02 -15.43 1.98
N THR A 450 -0.02 -16.62 2.60
CA THR A 450 0.85 -17.75 2.24
C THR A 450 0.23 -18.51 1.06
N PRO A 451 0.96 -18.70 -0.05
CA PRO A 451 0.43 -19.37 -1.23
C PRO A 451 -0.09 -20.77 -0.94
N THR A 452 -1.37 -21.02 -1.27
CA THR A 452 -1.98 -22.35 -1.22
C THR A 452 -1.81 -23.05 -2.57
N ILE A 453 -1.29 -24.28 -2.55
CA ILE A 453 -1.09 -25.07 -3.77
C ILE A 453 -2.44 -25.64 -4.23
N LEU A 454 -2.82 -25.36 -5.47
CA LEU A 454 -4.01 -25.90 -6.12
C LEU A 454 -3.63 -26.55 -7.45
N ASN A 455 -3.33 -27.85 -7.41
CA ASN A 455 -2.91 -28.60 -8.58
C ASN A 455 -4.08 -29.34 -9.23
N PHE A 456 -4.56 -28.80 -10.35
CA PHE A 456 -5.61 -29.37 -11.18
C PHE A 456 -5.07 -30.35 -12.23
N SER A 457 -3.76 -30.46 -12.44
CA SER A 457 -3.18 -31.29 -13.51
C SER A 457 -2.95 -32.76 -13.12
N ASN A 458 -3.03 -33.12 -11.84
CA ASN A 458 -2.75 -34.47 -11.36
C ASN A 458 -3.91 -35.12 -10.56
N GLY A 459 -5.08 -34.47 -10.54
CA GLY A 459 -6.27 -34.97 -9.83
C GLY A 459 -6.26 -34.78 -8.30
N THR A 460 -5.23 -34.14 -7.72
CA THR A 460 -5.21 -33.85 -6.27
C THR A 460 -6.19 -32.74 -5.88
N THR A 461 -6.44 -31.79 -6.79
CA THR A 461 -7.48 -30.77 -6.62
C THR A 461 -8.75 -31.22 -7.32
N ALA A 462 -9.74 -31.67 -6.54
CA ALA A 462 -11.04 -32.05 -7.08
C ALA A 462 -11.75 -30.83 -7.72
N THR A 463 -12.39 -31.06 -8.86
CA THR A 463 -13.11 -30.02 -9.61
C THR A 463 -14.62 -30.09 -9.39
N TYR A 464 -15.27 -28.92 -9.47
CA TYR A 464 -16.72 -28.80 -9.31
C TYR A 464 -17.47 -29.41 -10.50
N GLY A 465 -18.53 -30.16 -10.19
CA GLY A 465 -19.40 -30.84 -11.16
C GLY A 465 -18.85 -32.18 -11.64
N THR A 466 -19.36 -32.65 -12.78
CA THR A 466 -19.02 -33.96 -13.35
C THR A 466 -18.24 -33.80 -14.63
N SER A 467 -17.13 -34.54 -14.77
CA SER A 467 -16.28 -34.48 -15.98
C SER A 467 -15.89 -33.04 -16.35
N ALA A 468 -15.46 -32.24 -15.37
CA ALA A 468 -14.99 -30.87 -15.61
C ALA A 468 -13.64 -30.81 -16.36
N GLN A 469 -12.91 -31.93 -16.39
CA GLN A 469 -11.63 -32.12 -17.06
C GLN A 469 -11.64 -33.46 -17.79
N TYR A 470 -10.76 -33.61 -18.79
CA TYR A 470 -10.44 -34.91 -19.37
C TYR A 470 -9.07 -35.38 -18.90
N VAL A 471 -8.89 -36.70 -18.93
CA VAL A 471 -7.64 -37.36 -18.55
C VAL A 471 -6.98 -37.93 -19.79
N ALA A 472 -5.71 -37.60 -19.99
CA ALA A 472 -4.88 -38.17 -21.05
C ALA A 472 -3.49 -38.49 -20.49
N SER A 473 -2.99 -39.69 -20.74
CA SER A 473 -1.66 -40.13 -20.29
C SER A 473 -1.39 -40.01 -18.78
N GLY A 474 -2.45 -39.98 -17.95
CA GLY A 474 -2.36 -39.86 -16.49
C GLY A 474 -2.49 -38.44 -15.96
N ASP A 475 -2.45 -37.43 -16.83
CA ASP A 475 -2.61 -36.02 -16.49
C ASP A 475 -4.02 -35.51 -16.80
N TYR A 476 -4.43 -34.44 -16.12
CA TYR A 476 -5.74 -33.81 -16.21
C TYR A 476 -5.66 -32.49 -16.95
N PHE A 477 -6.55 -32.29 -17.92
CA PHE A 477 -6.54 -31.16 -18.83
C PHE A 477 -7.88 -30.43 -18.84
N MET A 478 -7.83 -29.11 -19.00
CA MET A 478 -9.01 -28.32 -19.37
C MET A 478 -9.44 -28.68 -20.79
N TYR A 479 -10.73 -28.89 -21.01
CA TYR A 479 -11.26 -29.20 -22.34
C TYR A 479 -11.07 -28.04 -23.32
N PRO A 480 -10.41 -28.25 -24.49
CA PRO A 480 -10.24 -27.22 -25.49
C PRO A 480 -11.41 -27.15 -26.45
N GLY A 481 -11.73 -25.97 -26.96
CA GLY A 481 -12.62 -25.81 -28.10
C GLY A 481 -13.89 -25.00 -27.87
N ASP A 482 -14.03 -24.30 -26.75
CA ASP A 482 -15.15 -23.36 -26.54
C ASP A 482 -14.80 -22.02 -27.21
N VAL A 483 -14.77 -22.03 -28.55
CA VAL A 483 -14.37 -20.86 -29.34
C VAL A 483 -15.50 -19.83 -29.46
N THR A 484 -16.73 -20.24 -29.13
CA THR A 484 -17.90 -19.37 -29.12
C THR A 484 -18.11 -18.65 -27.80
N GLY A 485 -17.48 -19.12 -26.71
CA GLY A 485 -17.62 -18.56 -25.37
C GLY A 485 -19.00 -18.83 -24.74
N ASP A 486 -19.78 -19.76 -25.31
CA ASP A 486 -21.12 -20.09 -24.85
C ASP A 486 -21.13 -21.18 -23.76
N LYS A 487 -19.93 -21.55 -23.28
CA LYS A 487 -19.66 -22.54 -22.24
C LYS A 487 -19.99 -23.97 -22.67
N LYS A 488 -20.06 -24.22 -23.98
CA LYS A 488 -20.32 -25.54 -24.55
C LYS A 488 -19.35 -25.79 -25.69
N ILE A 489 -18.94 -27.05 -25.83
CA ILE A 489 -18.13 -27.48 -26.97
C ILE A 489 -18.92 -28.45 -27.82
N ARG A 490 -19.06 -28.13 -29.11
CA ARG A 490 -19.80 -28.93 -30.10
C ARG A 490 -19.07 -28.97 -31.44
N TYR A 491 -19.16 -30.12 -32.10
CA TYR A 491 -18.65 -30.28 -33.46
C TYR A 491 -19.73 -30.05 -34.54
N ILE A 492 -20.98 -30.44 -34.27
CA ILE A 492 -22.12 -30.18 -35.16
C ILE A 492 -23.10 -29.19 -34.54
N SER A 493 -23.70 -28.35 -35.37
CA SER A 493 -24.75 -27.41 -34.93
C SER A 493 -26.01 -28.18 -34.51
N GLY A 494 -26.74 -27.67 -33.52
CA GLY A 494 -27.89 -28.39 -32.97
C GLY A 494 -28.88 -27.51 -32.22
N GLY A 495 -30.05 -28.09 -31.88
CA GLY A 495 -31.14 -27.42 -31.18
C GLY A 495 -32.13 -26.67 -32.10
N PHE A 496 -33.24 -26.20 -31.51
CA PHE A 496 -34.17 -25.26 -32.14
C PHE A 496 -34.46 -24.11 -31.15
N PRO A 497 -34.17 -22.83 -31.50
CA PRO A 497 -33.47 -22.40 -32.71
C PRO A 497 -32.05 -22.98 -32.82
N VAL A 498 -31.53 -23.12 -34.05
CA VAL A 498 -30.20 -23.70 -34.30
C VAL A 498 -29.14 -22.87 -33.59
N THR A 499 -28.36 -23.54 -32.73
CA THR A 499 -27.18 -22.94 -32.12
C THR A 499 -25.95 -23.42 -32.88
N ALA A 500 -25.10 -22.50 -33.31
CA ALA A 500 -23.88 -22.79 -34.05
C ALA A 500 -22.90 -23.63 -33.21
N SER A 501 -22.21 -24.57 -33.85
CA SER A 501 -21.11 -25.32 -33.25
C SER A 501 -19.79 -24.55 -33.29
N ASP A 502 -18.85 -24.93 -32.43
CA ASP A 502 -17.50 -24.38 -32.39
C ASP A 502 -16.73 -24.66 -33.69
N ALA A 503 -16.85 -25.87 -34.24
CA ALA A 503 -16.25 -26.20 -35.53
C ALA A 503 -16.77 -25.30 -36.66
N THR A 504 -18.08 -25.04 -36.70
CA THR A 504 -18.65 -24.12 -37.69
C THR A 504 -18.26 -22.66 -37.44
N ALA A 505 -18.09 -22.24 -36.19
CA ALA A 505 -17.61 -20.89 -35.86
C ALA A 505 -16.17 -20.67 -36.35
N ILE A 506 -15.29 -21.68 -36.22
CA ILE A 506 -13.94 -21.65 -36.80
C ILE A 506 -14.02 -21.41 -38.31
N LEU A 507 -14.86 -22.16 -39.03
CA LEU A 507 -14.98 -22.04 -40.49
C LEU A 507 -15.58 -20.70 -40.93
N PHE A 508 -16.78 -20.38 -40.45
CA PHE A 508 -17.55 -19.26 -40.97
C PHE A 508 -17.06 -17.92 -40.41
N THR A 509 -16.79 -17.85 -39.10
CA THR A 509 -16.36 -16.62 -38.44
C THR A 509 -14.84 -16.48 -38.49
N GLY A 510 -14.10 -17.52 -38.10
CA GLY A 510 -12.63 -17.46 -38.02
C GLY A 510 -11.93 -17.42 -39.37
N LEU A 511 -12.43 -18.19 -40.35
CA LEU A 511 -11.80 -18.36 -41.66
C LEU A 511 -12.61 -17.79 -42.83
N SER A 512 -13.65 -16.99 -42.53
CA SER A 512 -14.51 -16.35 -43.55
C SER A 512 -15.04 -17.34 -44.59
N ASN A 513 -15.48 -18.52 -44.12
CA ASN A 513 -15.98 -19.63 -44.94
C ASN A 513 -14.96 -20.22 -45.94
N SER A 514 -13.66 -20.21 -45.58
CA SER A 514 -12.59 -20.84 -46.37
C SER A 514 -12.07 -22.10 -45.67
N PRO A 515 -12.49 -23.33 -46.05
CA PRO A 515 -12.04 -24.57 -45.41
C PRO A 515 -10.53 -24.82 -45.52
N SER A 516 -9.90 -24.34 -46.58
CA SER A 516 -8.44 -24.39 -46.78
C SER A 516 -7.73 -23.13 -46.32
N GLY A 517 -8.46 -22.17 -45.74
CA GLY A 517 -7.90 -20.96 -45.17
C GLY A 517 -7.07 -21.25 -43.92
N GLN A 518 -6.16 -20.33 -43.62
CA GLN A 518 -5.34 -20.36 -42.41
C GLN A 518 -5.17 -18.94 -41.89
N LEU A 519 -5.29 -18.76 -40.58
CA LEU A 519 -5.07 -17.49 -39.92
C LEU A 519 -3.89 -17.61 -38.94
N ASN A 520 -2.83 -16.82 -39.15
CA ASN A 520 -1.60 -16.86 -38.37
C ASN A 520 -1.55 -15.74 -37.33
N THR A 521 -2.39 -15.82 -36.30
CA THR A 521 -2.51 -14.76 -35.29
C THR A 521 -2.96 -15.32 -33.96
N TYR A 522 -2.84 -14.51 -32.90
CA TYR A 522 -3.44 -14.80 -31.61
C TYR A 522 -4.97 -14.75 -31.72
N SER A 523 -5.61 -15.92 -31.64
CA SER A 523 -7.01 -16.08 -32.03
C SER A 523 -7.78 -16.95 -31.04
N VAL A 524 -9.04 -16.59 -30.79
CA VAL A 524 -9.99 -17.43 -30.04
C VAL A 524 -10.23 -18.78 -30.75
N PHE A 525 -10.06 -18.82 -32.07
CA PHE A 525 -10.29 -20.00 -32.89
C PHE A 525 -9.08 -20.94 -32.97
N ASP A 526 -7.92 -20.53 -32.46
CA ASP A 526 -6.73 -21.36 -32.34
C ASP A 526 -6.84 -22.21 -31.07
N VAL A 527 -7.43 -23.40 -31.21
CA VAL A 527 -7.75 -24.39 -30.19
C VAL A 527 -6.51 -25.20 -29.80
N ASN A 528 -5.60 -25.43 -30.74
CA ASN A 528 -4.37 -26.20 -30.47
C ASN A 528 -3.19 -25.31 -30.03
N LEU A 529 -3.38 -24.00 -29.96
CA LEU A 529 -2.40 -22.97 -29.56
C LEU A 529 -1.11 -23.05 -30.38
N ASP A 530 -1.21 -23.39 -31.67
CA ASP A 530 -0.05 -23.47 -32.57
C ASP A 530 0.22 -22.16 -33.34
N GLY A 531 -0.60 -21.14 -33.10
CA GLY A 531 -0.57 -19.85 -33.78
C GLY A 531 -1.21 -19.85 -35.16
N LYS A 532 -1.87 -20.94 -35.57
CA LYS A 532 -2.45 -21.15 -36.91
C LYS A 532 -3.84 -21.77 -36.83
N THR A 533 -4.88 -20.93 -36.84
CA THR A 533 -6.27 -21.41 -36.96
C THR A 533 -6.52 -22.07 -38.32
N ARG A 534 -7.03 -23.31 -38.31
CA ARG A 534 -7.33 -24.16 -39.47
C ARG A 534 -8.61 -24.99 -39.26
N TYR A 535 -9.35 -25.21 -40.34
CA TYR A 535 -10.51 -26.11 -40.34
C TYR A 535 -10.19 -27.52 -40.88
N LEU A 536 -9.26 -27.61 -41.83
CA LEU A 536 -8.76 -28.87 -42.38
C LEU A 536 -7.31 -29.11 -41.94
N SER A 537 -6.98 -30.35 -41.61
CA SER A 537 -5.60 -30.75 -41.34
C SER A 537 -4.74 -30.53 -42.59
N GLY A 538 -3.48 -30.14 -42.40
CA GLY A 538 -2.61 -29.77 -43.53
C GLY A 538 -1.13 -29.71 -43.18
N GLY A 539 -0.30 -29.57 -44.22
CA GLY A 539 1.16 -29.59 -44.12
C GLY A 539 1.78 -30.98 -44.30
N PHE A 540 3.12 -31.02 -44.40
CA PHE A 540 3.90 -32.25 -44.35
C PHE A 540 5.06 -32.07 -43.35
N PRO A 541 5.13 -32.88 -42.26
CA PRO A 541 4.13 -33.86 -41.84
C PRO A 541 2.76 -33.23 -41.55
N VAL A 542 1.68 -34.02 -41.63
CA VAL A 542 0.31 -33.54 -41.42
C VAL A 542 0.16 -33.03 -40.00
N ALA A 543 -0.16 -31.74 -39.86
CA ALA A 543 -0.50 -31.14 -38.58
C ALA A 543 -2.03 -31.11 -38.39
N PRO A 544 -2.54 -31.43 -37.19
CA PRO A 544 -3.97 -31.39 -36.91
C PRO A 544 -4.51 -29.95 -37.03
N SER A 545 -5.79 -29.86 -37.39
CA SER A 545 -6.56 -28.61 -37.40
C SER A 545 -7.34 -28.42 -36.10
N ASP A 546 -7.77 -27.19 -35.81
CA ASP A 546 -8.55 -26.86 -34.62
C ASP A 546 -9.87 -27.61 -34.56
N ALA A 547 -10.57 -27.72 -35.70
CA ALA A 547 -11.79 -28.51 -35.82
C ALA A 547 -11.55 -29.99 -35.50
N THR A 548 -10.42 -30.56 -35.95
CA THR A 548 -10.07 -31.95 -35.61
C THR A 548 -9.70 -32.13 -34.15
N VAL A 549 -9.10 -31.13 -33.49
CA VAL A 549 -8.84 -31.19 -32.04
C VAL A 549 -10.15 -31.23 -31.27
N ILE A 550 -11.15 -30.43 -31.64
CA ILE A 550 -12.49 -30.49 -31.03
C ILE A 550 -13.08 -31.91 -31.15
N LEU A 551 -13.06 -32.50 -32.35
CA LEU A 551 -13.68 -33.81 -32.56
C LEU A 551 -12.94 -34.93 -31.82
N PHE A 552 -11.62 -35.03 -31.99
CA PHE A 552 -10.86 -36.19 -31.53
C PHE A 552 -10.39 -36.04 -30.08
N THR A 553 -9.91 -34.86 -29.68
CA THR A 553 -9.42 -34.63 -28.31
C THR A 553 -10.57 -34.37 -27.35
N THR A 554 -11.48 -33.45 -27.70
CA THR A 554 -12.52 -33.00 -26.75
C THR A 554 -13.72 -33.93 -26.72
N LEU A 555 -14.25 -34.31 -27.88
CA LEU A 555 -15.49 -35.10 -27.99
C LEU A 555 -15.26 -36.60 -28.16
N ASN A 556 -14.00 -37.06 -28.07
CA ASN A 556 -13.63 -38.47 -28.19
C ASN A 556 -14.22 -39.15 -29.44
N ASN A 557 -14.14 -38.45 -30.58
CA ASN A 557 -14.67 -38.87 -31.88
C ASN A 557 -16.20 -39.10 -31.92
N ILE A 558 -16.95 -38.34 -31.11
CA ILE A 558 -18.42 -38.34 -31.11
C ILE A 558 -18.91 -36.98 -31.67
N PRO A 559 -19.23 -36.87 -32.97
CA PRO A 559 -19.63 -35.60 -33.59
C PRO A 559 -20.87 -34.94 -32.95
N SER A 560 -21.80 -35.74 -32.43
CA SER A 560 -23.00 -35.28 -31.72
C SER A 560 -22.78 -35.06 -30.22
N GLY A 561 -21.57 -35.31 -29.72
CA GLY A 561 -21.20 -35.10 -28.33
C GLY A 561 -21.18 -33.62 -27.97
N GLN A 562 -21.32 -33.35 -26.68
CA GLN A 562 -21.23 -32.00 -26.13
C GLN A 562 -20.56 -32.04 -24.76
N ILE A 563 -19.62 -31.12 -24.54
CA ILE A 563 -19.08 -30.83 -23.21
C ILE A 563 -19.69 -29.50 -22.75
N ASN A 564 -20.02 -29.40 -21.47
CA ASN A 564 -20.56 -28.19 -20.85
C ASN A 564 -19.68 -27.76 -19.68
N GLN A 565 -19.50 -26.46 -19.49
CA GLN A 565 -18.94 -25.94 -18.24
C GLN A 565 -19.87 -26.28 -17.06
N GLN A 566 -19.26 -26.60 -15.93
CA GLN A 566 -19.97 -27.15 -14.78
C GLN A 566 -20.42 -26.11 -13.73
N PHE A 567 -20.02 -24.84 -13.87
CA PHE A 567 -20.31 -23.76 -12.90
C PHE A 567 -20.63 -22.41 -13.57
#